data_AF-A0A936REH6-F1
#
_entry.id   AF-A0A936REH6-F1
#
_cell.length_a   1.000
_cell.length_b   1.000
_cell.length_c   1.000
_cell.angle_alpha   90.00
_cell.angle_beta   90.00
_cell.angle_gamma   90.00
#
_symmetry.space_group_name_H-M   'P 1'
#
loop_
_entity.id
_entity.type
_entity.pdbx_description
1 polymer ?
#
loop_
_entity_poly.entity_id
_entity_poly.type
_entity_poly.pdbx_seq_one_letter_code
_entity_poly.pdbx_strand_id
1 'polypeptide(L)'
;MSKYNSFLTFFIISVIALIVFLVFYIQAIFGLVFTLNGNDEPNPLGILTTILSPQVIITAIVLALANLVYRVLGIVYVARNNTVRDGEKAIWIIGFIIFGFITGIVFLVLAKGRKFVD
;
A
#
# COMPACT_ATOMS: atom_id res chain seq x y z
N MET A 1 4.78 19.15 18.47
CA MET A 1 5.49 18.95 17.18
C MET A 1 4.96 19.95 16.16
N SER A 2 5.80 20.47 15.25
CA SER A 2 5.30 21.30 14.15
C SER A 2 4.45 20.44 13.20
N LYS A 3 3.46 21.04 12.51
CA LYS A 3 2.60 20.33 11.54
C LYS A 3 3.41 19.63 10.44
N TYR A 4 4.56 20.22 10.06
CA TYR A 4 5.53 19.66 9.13
C TYR A 4 6.21 18.40 9.70
N ASN A 5 6.64 18.44 10.96
CA ASN A 5 7.26 17.28 11.60
C ASN A 5 6.28 16.11 11.67
N SER A 6 5.00 16.36 11.95
CA SER A 6 3.97 15.31 11.93
C SER A 6 3.79 14.71 10.53
N PHE A 7 3.71 15.52 9.48
CA PHE A 7 3.64 15.02 8.09
C PHE A 7 4.86 14.14 7.76
N LEU A 8 6.07 14.62 8.05
CA LEU A 8 7.31 13.90 7.78
C LEU A 8 7.37 12.58 8.56
N THR A 9 6.96 12.57 9.83
CA THR A 9 6.89 11.35 10.63
C THR A 9 5.92 10.33 10.02
N PHE A 10 4.71 10.73 9.62
CA PHE A 10 3.75 9.81 8.99
C PHE A 10 4.21 9.32 7.62
N PHE A 11 4.91 10.15 6.85
CA PHE A 11 5.53 9.73 5.60
C PHE A 11 6.59 8.65 5.84
N ILE A 12 7.51 8.87 6.78
CA ILE A 12 8.54 7.89 7.13
C ILE A 12 7.91 6.59 7.64
N ILE A 13 6.90 6.66 8.51
CA ILE A 13 6.16 5.49 8.98
C ILE A 13 5.52 4.74 7.80
N SER A 14 4.96 5.44 6.82
CA SER A 14 4.37 4.81 5.64
C SER A 14 5.40 4.09 4.77
N VAL A 15 6.62 4.65 4.63
CA VAL A 15 7.73 4.02 3.91
C VAL A 15 8.21 2.77 4.64
N ILE A 16 8.37 2.86 5.96
CA ILE A 16 8.74 1.70 6.80
C ILE A 16 7.66 0.61 6.69
N ALA A 17 6.38 0.98 6.80
CA ALA A 17 5.28 0.04 6.64
C ALA A 17 5.28 -0.63 5.25
N LEU A 18 5.64 0.11 4.19
CA LEU A 18 5.77 -0.44 2.84
C LEU A 18 6.90 -1.46 2.76
N ILE A 19 8.07 -1.16 3.33
CA ILE A 19 9.22 -2.08 3.36
C ILE A 19 8.83 -3.36 4.11
N VAL A 20 8.24 -3.22 5.30
CA VAL A 20 7.79 -4.36 6.11
C VAL A 20 6.76 -5.20 5.36
N PHE A 21 5.78 -4.56 4.71
CA PHE A 21 4.81 -5.24 3.86
C PHE A 21 5.49 -6.01 2.72
N LEU A 22 6.46 -5.41 2.02
CA LEU A 22 7.19 -6.07 0.93
C LEU A 22 7.94 -7.31 1.42
N VAL A 23 8.57 -7.26 2.59
CA VAL A 23 9.26 -8.42 3.18
C VAL A 23 8.28 -9.56 3.43
N PHE A 24 7.17 -9.30 4.13
CA PHE A 24 6.18 -10.34 4.40
C PHE A 24 5.48 -10.84 3.15
N TYR A 25 5.22 -9.96 2.19
CA TYR A 25 4.63 -10.33 0.91
C TYR A 25 5.58 -11.26 0.14
N ILE A 26 6.86 -10.90 0.02
CA ILE A 26 7.87 -11.75 -0.64
C ILE A 26 7.98 -13.12 0.07
N GLN A 27 8.00 -13.15 1.40
CA GLN A 27 7.99 -14.39 2.18
C GLN A 27 6.75 -15.25 1.87
N ALA A 28 5.56 -14.65 1.80
CA ALA A 28 4.33 -15.37 1.44
C ALA A 28 4.40 -15.93 0.01
N ILE A 29 4.98 -15.20 -0.95
CA ILE A 29 5.21 -15.69 -2.31
C ILE A 29 6.17 -16.87 -2.33
N PHE A 30 7.31 -16.78 -1.64
CA PHE A 30 8.24 -17.91 -1.58
C PHE A 30 7.60 -19.12 -0.90
N GLY A 31 6.87 -18.93 0.20
CA GLY A 31 6.11 -20.00 0.86
C GLY A 31 5.16 -20.69 -0.09
N LEU A 32 4.41 -19.93 -0.88
CA LEU A 32 3.51 -20.45 -1.91
C LEU A 32 4.24 -21.26 -3.00
N VAL A 33 5.36 -20.73 -3.52
CA VAL A 33 6.15 -21.40 -4.55
C VAL A 33 6.70 -22.73 -4.04
N PHE A 34 7.14 -22.79 -2.78
CA PHE A 34 7.58 -24.04 -2.16
C PHE A 34 6.44 -25.05 -1.99
N THR A 35 5.23 -24.59 -1.60
CA THR A 35 4.04 -25.47 -1.51
C THR A 35 3.62 -26.01 -2.87
N LEU A 36 3.67 -25.19 -3.92
CA LEU A 36 3.31 -25.59 -5.28
C LEU A 36 4.33 -26.52 -5.96
N ASN A 37 5.60 -26.46 -5.53
CA ASN A 37 6.65 -27.35 -6.01
C ASN A 37 6.69 -28.71 -5.26
N GLY A 38 5.83 -28.90 -4.25
CA GLY A 38 5.62 -30.22 -3.63
C GLY A 38 4.77 -31.11 -4.54
N ASN A 39 5.05 -32.42 -4.56
CA ASN A 39 4.37 -33.41 -5.42
C ASN A 39 2.90 -33.72 -5.03
N ASP A 40 2.29 -32.93 -4.15
CA ASP A 40 0.90 -33.10 -3.74
C ASP A 40 -0.03 -32.24 -4.61
N GLU A 41 -1.24 -32.73 -4.87
CA GLU A 41 -2.25 -31.95 -5.60
C GLU A 41 -2.47 -30.60 -4.88
N PRO A 42 -2.35 -29.47 -5.59
CA PRO A 42 -2.38 -28.15 -4.96
C PRO A 42 -3.77 -27.89 -4.38
N ASN A 43 -3.89 -27.90 -3.05
CA ASN A 43 -5.12 -27.55 -2.37
C ASN A 43 -5.36 -26.03 -2.48
N PRO A 44 -6.40 -25.58 -3.21
CA PRO A 44 -6.65 -24.16 -3.46
C PRO A 44 -6.91 -23.36 -2.18
N LEU A 45 -7.48 -23.99 -1.15
CA LEU A 45 -7.66 -23.35 0.16
C LEU A 45 -6.33 -23.09 0.87
N GLY A 46 -5.37 -24.02 0.77
CA GLY A 46 -4.03 -23.87 1.36
C GLY A 46 -3.22 -22.73 0.71
N ILE A 47 -3.37 -22.56 -0.60
CA ILE A 47 -2.81 -21.46 -1.37
C ILE A 47 -3.38 -20.13 -0.86
N LEU A 48 -4.71 -20.05 -0.69
CA LEU A 48 -5.38 -18.84 -0.22
C LEU A 48 -4.94 -18.44 1.18
N THR A 49 -4.87 -19.39 2.12
CA THR A 49 -4.45 -19.14 3.51
C THR A 49 -2.98 -18.72 3.62
N THR A 50 -2.14 -19.14 2.68
CA THR A 50 -0.72 -18.75 2.63
C THR A 50 -0.55 -17.30 2.14
N ILE A 51 -1.30 -16.88 1.12
CA ILE A 51 -1.27 -15.50 0.60
C ILE A 51 -1.97 -14.53 1.56
N LEU A 52 -3.12 -14.93 2.07
CA LEU A 52 -3.92 -14.16 3.04
C LEU A 52 -3.51 -14.48 4.48
N SER A 53 -2.21 -14.67 4.71
CA SER A 53 -1.73 -14.89 6.07
C SER A 53 -2.09 -13.69 6.95
N PRO A 54 -2.42 -13.89 8.23
CA PRO A 54 -2.78 -12.80 9.13
C PRO A 54 -1.74 -11.67 9.16
N GLN A 55 -0.45 -12.03 9.01
CA GLN A 55 0.66 -11.10 8.95
C GLN A 55 0.60 -10.19 7.72
N VAL A 56 0.35 -10.76 6.53
CA VAL A 56 0.20 -9.99 5.28
C VAL A 56 -1.04 -9.10 5.34
N ILE A 57 -2.15 -9.59 5.90
CA ILE A 57 -3.38 -8.80 6.05
C ILE A 57 -3.16 -7.62 6.99
N ILE A 58 -2.60 -7.86 8.19
CA ILE A 58 -2.37 -6.80 9.18
C ILE A 58 -1.43 -5.74 8.61
N THR A 59 -0.35 -6.15 7.95
CA THR A 59 0.62 -5.22 7.36
C THR A 59 0.04 -4.46 6.16
N ALA A 60 -0.82 -5.08 5.36
CA ALA A 60 -1.57 -4.40 4.31
C ALA A 60 -2.52 -3.33 4.87
N ILE A 61 -3.23 -3.63 5.97
CA ILE A 61 -4.13 -2.68 6.65
C ILE A 61 -3.33 -1.51 7.23
N VAL A 62 -2.24 -1.79 7.95
CA VAL A 62 -1.38 -0.75 8.52
C VAL A 62 -0.80 0.14 7.43
N LEU A 63 -0.33 -0.45 6.33
CA LEU A 63 0.14 0.29 5.17
C LEU A 63 -0.97 1.17 4.57
N ALA A 64 -2.16 0.61 4.36
CA ALA A 64 -3.29 1.36 3.80
C ALA A 64 -3.68 2.56 4.68
N LEU A 65 -3.75 2.37 5.99
CA LEU A 65 -4.07 3.43 6.94
C LEU A 65 -2.97 4.49 7.00
N ALA A 66 -1.70 4.09 7.13
CA ALA A 66 -0.57 5.02 7.14
C ALA A 66 -0.51 5.86 5.84
N ASN A 67 -0.78 5.20 4.70
CA ASN A 67 -0.79 5.83 3.39
C ASN A 67 -1.94 6.85 3.25
N LEU A 68 -3.13 6.49 3.73
CA LEU A 68 -4.27 7.41 3.78
C LEU A 68 -3.99 8.63 4.66
N VAL A 69 -3.43 8.42 5.85
CA VAL A 69 -3.16 9.49 6.82
C VAL A 69 -2.18 10.52 6.26
N TYR A 70 -1.03 10.11 5.69
CA TYR A 70 -0.07 11.10 5.16
C TYR A 70 -0.65 11.86 3.96
N ARG A 71 -1.47 11.20 3.12
CA ARG A 71 -2.10 11.87 1.95
C ARG A 71 -3.11 12.91 2.38
N VAL A 72 -3.99 12.58 3.33
CA VAL A 72 -4.96 13.53 3.86
C VAL A 72 -4.24 14.71 4.51
N LEU A 73 -3.20 14.46 5.29
CA LEU A 73 -2.38 15.53 5.88
C LEU A 73 -1.69 16.40 4.83
N GLY A 74 -1.13 15.79 3.77
CA GLY A 74 -0.51 16.50 2.65
C GLY A 74 -1.50 17.39 1.90
N ILE A 75 -2.68 16.86 1.56
CA ILE A 75 -3.76 17.61 0.90
C ILE A 75 -4.20 18.78 1.76
N VAL A 76 -4.44 18.57 3.07
CA VAL A 76 -4.85 19.62 4.00
C VAL A 76 -3.76 20.70 4.13
N TYR A 77 -2.48 20.31 4.14
CA TYR A 77 -1.38 21.26 4.22
C TYR A 77 -1.28 22.13 2.97
N VAL A 78 -1.35 21.53 1.78
CA VAL A 78 -1.34 22.23 0.50
C VAL A 78 -2.55 23.15 0.37
N ALA A 79 -3.75 22.66 0.70
CA ALA A 79 -4.99 23.44 0.61
C ALA A 79 -4.97 24.68 1.54
N ARG A 80 -4.36 24.57 2.73
CA ARG A 80 -4.27 25.66 3.71
C ARG A 80 -3.09 26.60 3.48
N ASN A 81 -2.24 26.35 2.49
CA ASN A 81 -1.05 27.15 2.27
C ASN A 81 -1.38 28.42 1.46
N ASN A 82 -1.41 29.59 2.11
CA ASN A 82 -1.80 30.85 1.45
C ASN A 82 -0.70 31.44 0.53
N THR A 83 0.51 30.89 0.54
CA THR A 83 1.64 31.39 -0.27
C THR A 83 1.70 30.80 -1.67
N VAL A 84 1.03 29.67 -1.90
CA VAL A 84 1.05 28.94 -3.18
C VAL A 84 -0.18 29.30 -4.00
N ARG A 85 -0.01 29.49 -5.31
CA ARG A 85 -1.12 29.81 -6.23
C ARG A 85 -2.10 28.63 -6.31
N ASP A 86 -3.39 28.92 -6.46
CA ASP A 86 -4.44 27.88 -6.41
C ASP A 86 -4.31 26.81 -7.51
N GLY A 87 -3.77 27.16 -8.67
CA GLY A 87 -3.45 26.18 -9.73
C GLY A 87 -2.36 25.19 -9.34
N GLU A 88 -1.35 25.63 -8.59
CA GLU A 88 -0.28 24.77 -8.10
C GLU A 88 -0.76 23.87 -6.95
N LYS A 89 -1.65 24.37 -6.08
CA LYS A 89 -2.33 23.55 -5.07
C LYS A 89 -3.13 22.41 -5.70
N ALA A 90 -3.86 22.70 -6.78
CA ALA A 90 -4.65 21.69 -7.50
C ALA A 90 -3.75 20.59 -8.08
N ILE A 91 -2.62 20.95 -8.70
CA ILE A 91 -1.64 19.98 -9.22
C ILE A 91 -1.10 19.08 -8.11
N TRP A 92 -0.76 19.64 -6.96
CA TRP A 92 -0.28 18.85 -5.81
C TRP A 92 -1.34 17.88 -5.28
N ILE A 93 -2.58 18.35 -5.10
CA ILE A 93 -3.69 17.51 -4.63
C ILE A 93 -3.98 16.38 -5.63
N ILE A 94 -4.02 16.70 -6.93
CA ILE A 94 -4.18 15.71 -8.00
C ILE A 94 -3.02 14.72 -7.97
N GLY A 95 -1.78 15.17 -7.76
CA GLY A 95 -0.62 14.30 -7.57
C GLY A 95 -0.79 13.32 -6.43
N PHE A 96 -1.22 13.77 -5.25
CA PHE A 96 -1.50 12.90 -4.10
C PHE A 96 -2.59 11.86 -4.40
N ILE A 97 -3.63 12.23 -5.15
CA ILE A 97 -4.71 11.32 -5.55
C ILE A 97 -4.22 10.31 -6.59
N ILE A 98 -3.49 10.75 -7.63
CA ILE A 98 -2.96 9.89 -8.69
C ILE A 98 -1.95 8.89 -8.12
N PHE A 99 -1.05 9.29 -7.23
CA PHE A 99 -0.14 8.34 -6.57
C PHE A 99 -0.91 7.27 -5.79
N GLY A 100 -2.05 7.62 -5.21
CA GLY A 100 -2.96 6.66 -4.60
C GLY A 100 -3.66 5.73 -5.56
N PHE A 101 -4.11 6.27 -6.68
CA PHE A 101 -4.71 5.51 -7.74
C PHE A 101 -3.70 4.54 -8.37
N ILE A 102 -2.45 4.95 -8.60
CA ILE A 102 -1.37 4.08 -9.10
C ILE A 102 -1.09 2.96 -8.11
N THR A 103 -1.04 3.24 -6.80
CA THR A 103 -0.83 2.18 -5.79
C THR A 103 -1.97 1.16 -5.83
N GLY A 104 -3.22 1.64 -5.97
CA GLY A 104 -4.41 0.81 -6.10
C GLY A 104 -4.46 0.01 -7.41
N ILE A 105 -4.06 0.60 -8.53
CA ILE A 105 -3.93 -0.08 -9.83
C ILE A 105 -2.85 -1.14 -9.75
N VAL A 106 -1.68 -0.88 -9.16
CA VAL A 106 -0.63 -1.89 -9.01
C VAL A 106 -1.16 -3.07 -8.19
N PHE A 107 -1.87 -2.82 -7.10
CA PHE A 107 -2.54 -3.88 -6.34
C PHE A 107 -3.59 -4.64 -7.17
N LEU A 108 -4.44 -3.92 -7.92
CA LEU A 108 -5.47 -4.52 -8.79
C LEU A 108 -4.88 -5.30 -9.97
N VAL A 109 -3.79 -4.84 -10.58
CA VAL A 109 -3.09 -5.50 -11.67
C VAL A 109 -2.33 -6.72 -11.15
N LEU A 110 -1.71 -6.63 -9.97
CA LEU A 110 -1.14 -7.78 -9.27
C LEU A 110 -2.21 -8.82 -8.88
N ALA A 111 -3.44 -8.37 -8.57
CA ALA A 111 -4.58 -9.24 -8.32
C ALA A 111 -5.17 -9.84 -9.61
N LYS A 112 -5.27 -9.05 -10.69
CA LYS A 112 -5.85 -9.44 -11.99
C LYS A 112 -4.93 -10.35 -12.80
N GLY A 113 -3.61 -10.19 -12.68
CA GLY A 113 -2.63 -11.08 -13.29
C GLY A 113 -2.71 -12.55 -12.83
N ARG A 114 -3.53 -12.85 -11.81
CA ARG A 114 -3.73 -14.19 -11.26
C ARG A 114 -5.15 -14.77 -11.40
N LYS A 115 -6.04 -14.18 -12.21
CA LYS A 115 -7.43 -14.66 -12.43
C LYS A 115 -8.29 -14.80 -11.15
N PHE A 116 -8.21 -13.85 -10.21
CA PHE A 116 -9.07 -13.85 -9.02
C PHE A 116 -10.38 -13.05 -9.18
N VAL A 117 -10.57 -12.39 -10.33
CA VAL A 117 -11.82 -11.72 -10.70
C VAL A 117 -11.92 -11.87 -12.22
N ASP A 118 -13.06 -12.37 -12.71
CA ASP A 118 -13.36 -12.47 -14.14
C ASP A 118 -13.29 -11.11 -14.85
#